data_AF-A0A284RVK6-F1
#
_entry.id   AF-A0A284RVK6-F1
#
_cell.length_a   1.000
_cell.length_b   1.000
_cell.length_c   1.000
_cell.angle_alpha   90.00
_cell.angle_beta   90.00
_cell.angle_gamma   90.00
#
_symmetry.space_group_name_H-M   'P 1'
#
loop_
_entity.id
_entity.type
_entity.pdbx_description
1 polymer ?
#
loop_
_entity_poly.entity_id
_entity_poly.type
_entity_poly.pdbx_seq_one_letter_code
_entity_poly.pdbx_strand_id
1 'polypeptide(L)'
;MAAAVPPAPFPLPEPPKPASNATLPILASGSLPLLPIHLTPGVHVPISEFCKTYSLGSNICKKLIANGFSMSIALRRITPDHLATMQFKMGEIAELLEAVDQWAMATQA
;
A
#
# COMPACT_ATOMS: atom_id res chain seq x y z
N MET A 1 20.53 77.81 11.07
CA MET A 1 19.38 76.93 11.42
C MET A 1 19.30 75.91 10.29
N ALA A 2 19.86 74.72 10.47
CA ALA A 2 19.13 73.45 10.69
C ALA A 2 18.06 73.21 9.60
N ALA A 3 18.07 72.12 8.83
CA ALA A 3 17.90 70.76 9.35
C ALA A 3 18.60 69.70 8.49
N ALA A 4 19.20 68.72 9.18
CA ALA A 4 19.71 67.49 8.58
C ALA A 4 18.54 66.56 8.21
N VAL A 5 18.52 66.08 6.98
CA VAL A 5 17.58 65.05 6.50
C VAL A 5 17.98 63.70 7.12
N PRO A 6 17.11 63.01 7.88
CA PRO A 6 17.42 61.70 8.43
C PRO A 6 17.46 60.63 7.31
N PRO A 7 18.36 59.63 7.41
CA PRO A 7 18.44 58.55 6.44
C PRO A 7 17.21 57.62 6.54
N ALA A 8 16.63 57.27 5.39
CA ALA A 8 15.47 56.41 5.28
C ALA A 8 15.76 54.97 5.82
N PRO A 9 14.76 54.27 6.37
CA PRO A 9 14.94 52.90 6.84
C PRO A 9 15.19 51.93 5.67
N PHE A 10 16.17 51.04 5.84
CA PHE A 10 16.40 49.92 4.93
C PHE A 10 15.17 48.99 4.88
N PRO A 11 14.75 48.51 3.70
CA PRO A 11 13.70 47.51 3.60
C PRO A 11 14.19 46.16 4.16
N LEU A 12 13.47 45.64 5.17
CA LEU A 12 13.68 44.30 5.72
C LEU A 12 13.28 43.23 4.69
N PRO A 13 14.02 42.10 4.60
CA PRO A 13 13.61 40.97 3.78
C PRO A 13 12.31 40.35 4.32
N GLU A 14 11.33 40.22 3.44
CA GLU A 14 10.02 39.61 3.75
C GLU A 14 10.18 38.12 4.08
N PRO A 15 9.44 37.58 5.06
CA PRO A 15 9.45 36.16 5.36
C PRO A 15 8.89 35.33 4.18
N PRO A 16 9.39 34.11 3.96
CA PRO A 16 8.90 33.26 2.89
C PRO A 16 7.42 32.93 3.10
N LYS A 17 6.62 33.25 2.09
CA LYS A 17 5.20 32.94 2.00
C LYS A 17 4.99 31.43 2.19
N PRO A 18 4.10 30.97 3.08
CA PRO A 18 3.78 29.55 3.16
C PRO A 18 3.22 29.10 1.82
N ALA A 19 3.91 28.17 1.17
CA ALA A 19 3.47 27.58 -0.09
C ALA A 19 2.11 26.91 0.15
N SER A 20 1.09 27.42 -0.54
CA SER A 20 -0.24 26.83 -0.60
C SER A 20 -0.15 25.36 -0.96
N ASN A 21 -0.63 24.54 -0.03
CA ASN A 21 -1.28 23.25 -0.21
C ASN A 21 -0.82 22.48 -1.46
N ALA A 22 0.23 21.68 -1.27
CA ALA A 22 0.41 20.49 -2.06
C ALA A 22 -0.87 19.67 -1.93
N THR A 23 -1.70 19.71 -2.98
CA THR A 23 -2.76 18.72 -3.20
C THR A 23 -2.05 17.38 -3.34
N LEU A 24 -1.90 16.69 -2.21
CA LEU A 24 -1.58 15.28 -2.21
C LEU A 24 -2.66 14.61 -3.07
N PRO A 25 -2.31 13.73 -4.02
CA PRO A 25 -3.31 12.92 -4.68
C PRO A 25 -4.04 12.16 -3.58
N ILE A 26 -5.32 12.49 -3.41
CA ILE A 26 -6.24 11.76 -2.57
C ILE A 26 -6.30 10.38 -3.22
N LEU A 27 -5.49 9.45 -2.70
CA LEU A 27 -5.59 8.04 -3.00
C LEU A 27 -7.00 7.66 -2.57
N ALA A 28 -7.89 7.60 -3.57
CA ALA A 28 -9.26 7.20 -3.40
C ALA A 28 -9.25 5.91 -2.59
N SER A 29 -9.76 5.99 -1.37
CA SER A 29 -10.06 4.84 -0.52
C SER A 29 -11.26 4.11 -1.10
N GLY A 30 -11.13 3.64 -2.35
CA GLY A 30 -11.92 2.54 -2.85
C GLY A 30 -11.15 1.29 -2.48
N SER A 31 -11.77 0.38 -1.73
CA SER A 31 -11.20 -0.91 -1.34
C SER A 31 -10.78 -1.69 -2.59
N LEU A 32 -9.56 -1.44 -3.06
CA LEU A 32 -9.01 -2.07 -4.24
C LEU A 32 -8.81 -3.57 -3.91
N PRO A 33 -9.19 -4.47 -4.82
CA PRO A 33 -8.91 -5.89 -4.67
C PRO A 33 -7.40 -6.12 -4.49
N LEU A 34 -7.00 -7.18 -3.77
CA LEU A 34 -5.58 -7.52 -3.57
C LEU A 34 -4.81 -7.66 -4.89
N LEU A 35 -5.48 -8.00 -5.98
CA LEU A 35 -4.93 -7.89 -7.34
C LEU A 35 -5.38 -6.58 -7.99
N PRO A 36 -4.45 -5.75 -8.50
CA PRO A 36 -4.80 -4.69 -9.42
C PRO A 36 -5.56 -5.25 -10.64
N ILE A 37 -6.53 -4.49 -11.13
CA ILE A 37 -7.47 -4.87 -12.21
C ILE A 37 -6.78 -5.31 -13.51
N HIS A 38 -5.50 -4.96 -13.67
CA HIS A 38 -4.68 -5.22 -14.84
C HIS A 38 -3.88 -6.53 -14.75
N LEU A 39 -3.87 -7.19 -13.60
CA LEU A 39 -3.13 -8.44 -13.41
C LEU A 39 -4.05 -9.65 -13.55
N THR A 40 -3.58 -10.62 -14.34
CA THR A 40 -4.20 -11.94 -14.45
C THR A 40 -3.84 -12.77 -13.22
N PRO A 41 -4.79 -13.54 -12.65
CA PRO A 41 -4.46 -14.50 -11.60
C PRO A 41 -3.39 -15.46 -12.14
N GLY A 42 -2.36 -15.68 -11.33
CA GLY A 42 -1.30 -16.60 -11.70
C GLY A 42 -1.72 -18.06 -11.69
N VAL A 43 -0.74 -18.95 -11.81
CA VAL A 43 -0.97 -20.40 -11.79
C VAL A 43 -1.76 -20.82 -10.55
N HIS A 44 -2.76 -21.67 -10.77
CA HIS A 44 -3.55 -22.26 -9.70
C HIS A 44 -2.69 -23.26 -8.93
N VAL A 45 -2.21 -22.83 -7.77
CA VAL A 45 -1.42 -23.66 -6.86
C VAL A 45 -2.17 -23.78 -5.52
N PRO A 46 -2.02 -24.90 -4.81
CA PRO A 46 -2.58 -25.03 -3.47
C PRO A 46 -1.95 -23.99 -2.54
N ILE A 47 -2.72 -23.48 -1.56
CA ILE A 47 -2.24 -22.44 -0.62
C ILE A 47 -0.96 -22.89 0.12
N SER A 48 -0.83 -24.18 0.43
CA SER A 48 0.37 -24.74 1.05
C SER A 48 1.61 -24.59 0.17
N GLU A 49 1.46 -24.65 -1.15
CA GLU A 49 2.55 -24.48 -2.11
C GLU A 49 2.81 -23.00 -2.37
N PHE A 50 1.77 -22.20 -2.55
CA PHE A 50 1.87 -20.73 -2.61
C PHE A 50 2.68 -20.17 -1.43
N CYS A 51 2.33 -20.60 -0.22
CA CYS A 51 3.04 -20.25 0.99
C CYS A 51 4.52 -20.59 0.99
N LYS A 52 4.90 -21.74 0.43
CA LYS A 52 6.31 -22.14 0.31
C LYS A 52 7.02 -21.31 -0.75
N THR A 53 6.39 -21.11 -1.90
CA THR A 53 6.94 -20.35 -3.04
C THR A 53 7.28 -18.92 -2.66
N TYR A 54 6.39 -18.25 -1.94
CA TYR A 54 6.57 -16.85 -1.52
C TYR A 54 7.10 -16.71 -0.09
N SER A 55 7.58 -17.80 0.52
CA SER A 55 8.11 -17.84 1.90
C SER A 55 7.21 -17.12 2.93
N LEU A 56 5.89 -17.27 2.80
CA LEU A 56 4.94 -16.66 3.73
C LEU A 56 5.09 -17.28 5.12
N GLY A 57 4.98 -16.43 6.14
CA GLY A 57 5.02 -16.86 7.53
C GLY A 57 4.05 -18.01 7.82
N SER A 58 4.47 -19.00 8.60
CA SER A 58 3.64 -20.18 8.91
C SER A 58 2.29 -19.85 9.54
N ASN A 59 2.16 -18.68 10.20
CA ASN A 59 0.90 -18.18 10.71
C ASN A 59 -0.08 -17.78 9.60
N ILE A 60 0.40 -17.09 8.56
CA ILE A 60 -0.39 -16.67 7.39
C ILE A 60 -1.01 -17.89 6.73
N CYS A 61 -0.19 -18.91 6.49
CA CYS A 61 -0.61 -20.16 5.84
C CYS A 61 -1.63 -20.94 6.65
N LYS A 62 -1.41 -21.04 7.97
CA LYS A 62 -2.38 -21.68 8.87
C LYS A 62 -3.71 -20.94 8.87
N LYS A 63 -3.69 -19.60 8.93
CA LYS A 63 -4.91 -18.78 8.89
C LYS A 63 -5.65 -18.93 7.57
N LEU A 64 -4.96 -18.92 6.43
CA LEU A 64 -5.58 -19.12 5.13
C LEU A 64 -6.25 -20.50 5.05
N ILE A 65 -5.54 -21.56 5.43
CA ILE A 65 -6.11 -22.92 5.42
C ILE A 65 -7.28 -23.06 6.40
N ALA A 66 -7.16 -22.48 7.61
CA ALA A 66 -8.23 -22.51 8.62
C ALA A 66 -9.49 -21.75 8.19
N ASN A 67 -9.34 -20.71 7.36
CA ASN A 67 -10.46 -19.98 6.76
C ASN A 67 -11.00 -20.65 5.47
N GLY A 68 -10.53 -21.85 5.12
CA GLY A 68 -11.02 -22.61 3.98
C GLY A 68 -10.40 -22.23 2.64
N PHE A 69 -9.33 -21.43 2.62
CA PHE A 69 -8.60 -21.14 1.38
C PHE A 69 -7.76 -22.35 0.99
N SER A 70 -8.22 -23.08 -0.03
CA SER A 70 -7.51 -24.25 -0.57
C SER A 70 -6.57 -23.90 -1.72
N MET A 71 -6.93 -22.89 -2.54
CA MET A 71 -6.24 -22.54 -3.78
C MET A 71 -5.84 -21.06 -3.83
N SER A 72 -4.70 -20.76 -4.45
CA SER A 72 -4.18 -19.40 -4.64
C SER A 72 -5.14 -18.48 -5.40
N ILE A 73 -5.95 -19.01 -6.34
CA ILE A 73 -6.96 -18.21 -7.05
C ILE A 73 -7.97 -17.54 -6.11
N ALA A 74 -8.26 -18.15 -4.97
CA ALA A 74 -9.20 -17.55 -4.01
C ALA A 74 -8.67 -16.21 -3.46
N LEU A 75 -7.34 -16.03 -3.39
CA LEU A 75 -6.70 -14.80 -2.94
C LEU A 75 -7.01 -13.61 -3.87
N ARG A 76 -7.28 -13.83 -5.17
CA ARG A 76 -7.69 -12.77 -6.10
C ARG A 76 -9.00 -12.10 -5.69
N ARG A 77 -9.87 -12.81 -4.98
CA ARG A 77 -11.18 -12.30 -4.53
C ARG A 77 -11.16 -11.76 -3.10
N ILE A 78 -10.03 -11.88 -2.41
CA ILE A 78 -9.88 -11.32 -1.08
C ILE A 78 -9.52 -9.84 -1.21
N THR A 79 -10.04 -9.04 -0.29
CA THR A 79 -9.67 -7.63 -0.08
C THR A 79 -8.86 -7.52 1.21
N PRO A 80 -8.04 -6.47 1.38
CA PRO A 80 -7.34 -6.22 2.64
C PRO A 80 -8.32 -6.11 3.83
N ASP A 81 -9.55 -5.64 3.60
CA ASP A 81 -10.62 -5.59 4.61
C ASP A 81 -11.09 -6.98 5.07
N HIS A 82 -11.18 -7.95 4.14
CA HIS A 82 -11.43 -9.35 4.50
C HIS A 82 -10.28 -9.93 5.34
N LEU A 83 -9.02 -9.59 5.05
CA LEU A 83 -7.88 -10.03 5.86
C LEU A 83 -7.91 -9.45 7.27
N ALA A 84 -8.29 -8.17 7.40
CA ALA A 84 -8.51 -7.54 8.70
C ALA A 84 -9.62 -8.26 9.49
N THR A 85 -10.73 -8.62 8.83
CA THR A 85 -11.83 -9.41 9.41
C THR A 85 -11.37 -10.80 9.85
N MET A 86 -10.44 -11.42 9.12
CA MET A 86 -9.79 -12.68 9.47
C MET A 86 -8.71 -12.57 10.56
N GLN A 87 -8.61 -11.40 11.22
CA GLN A 87 -7.62 -11.12 12.26
C GLN A 87 -6.16 -11.27 11.80
N PHE A 88 -5.86 -10.96 10.53
CA PHE A 88 -4.47 -10.78 10.11
C PHE A 88 -3.91 -9.49 10.69
N LYS A 89 -2.65 -9.52 11.14
CA LYS A 89 -1.91 -8.33 11.55
C LYS A 89 -1.49 -7.53 10.33
N MET A 90 -1.32 -6.21 10.46
CA MET A 90 -0.87 -5.34 9.36
C MET A 90 0.40 -5.86 8.64
N GLY A 91 1.38 -6.37 9.39
CA GLY A 91 2.58 -6.98 8.78
C GLY A 91 2.27 -8.23 7.97
N GLU A 92 1.39 -9.10 8.47
CA GLU A 92 0.96 -10.31 7.75
C GLU A 92 0.15 -9.96 6.49
N ILE A 93 -0.66 -8.90 6.54
CA ILE A 93 -1.43 -8.39 5.41
C ILE A 93 -0.48 -7.86 4.33
N ALA A 94 0.54 -7.10 4.73
CA ALA A 94 1.54 -6.57 3.80
C ALA A 94 2.35 -7.69 3.13
N GLU A 95 2.80 -8.69 3.88
CA GLU A 95 3.48 -9.87 3.32
C GLU A 95 2.59 -10.62 2.34
N LEU A 96 1.30 -10.80 2.66
CA LEU A 96 0.37 -11.49 1.76
C LEU A 96 0.08 -10.68 0.50
N LEU A 97 -0.07 -9.36 0.62
CA LEU A 97 -0.23 -8.44 -0.51
C LEU A 97 0.95 -8.56 -1.48
N GLU A 98 2.17 -8.49 -0.96
CA GLU A 98 3.39 -8.58 -1.77
C GLU A 98 3.53 -9.95 -2.43
N ALA A 99 3.26 -11.04 -1.70
CA ALA A 99 3.25 -12.39 -2.27
C ALA A 99 2.21 -12.56 -3.39
N VAL A 100 1.02 -11.98 -3.22
CA VAL A 100 -0.06 -12.01 -4.21
C VAL A 100 0.31 -11.19 -5.45
N ASP A 101 0.96 -10.04 -5.27
CA ASP A 101 1.46 -9.21 -6.38
C ASP A 101 2.55 -9.95 -7.18
N GLN A 102 3.55 -10.51 -6.48
CA GLN A 102 4.60 -11.32 -7.11
C GLN A 102 4.04 -12.55 -7.84
N TRP A 103 3.02 -13.19 -7.28
CA TRP A 103 2.33 -14.31 -7.94
C TRP A 103 1.58 -13.91 -9.20
N ALA A 104 0.94 -12.76 -9.17
CA ALA A 104 0.23 -12.23 -10.31
C ALA A 104 1.18 -11.72 -11.41
N MET A 105 2.40 -11.29 -11.07
CA MET A 105 3.43 -10.93 -12.04
C MET A 105 4.18 -12.14 -12.62
N ALA A 106 4.50 -13.14 -11.80
CA ALA A 106 5.25 -14.33 -12.21
C ALA A 106 4.55 -15.16 -13.30
N THR A 107 3.26 -14.96 -13.50
CA THR A 107 2.48 -15.65 -14.55
C THR A 107 2.56 -15.00 -15.93
N GLN A 108 3.11 -13.79 -16.05
CA GLN A 108 3.22 -13.07 -17.33
C GLN A 108 4.56 -13.30 -18.06
N ALA A 109 5.44 -14.16 -17.52
CA ALA A 109 6.74 -14.51 -18.09
C ALA A 109 6.68 -15.80 -18.92
#